data_AF-A0A352VPS5-F1
#
_entry.id   AF-A0A352VPS5-F1
#
_cell.length_a   1.000
_cell.length_b   1.000
_cell.length_c   1.000
_cell.angle_alpha   90.00
_cell.angle_beta   90.00
_cell.angle_gamma   90.00
#
_symmetry.space_group_name_H-M   'P 1'
#
loop_
_entity.id
_entity.type
_entity.pdbx_description
1 polymer ?
#
loop_
_entity_poly.entity_id
_entity_poly.type
_entity_poly.pdbx_seq_one_letter_code
_entity_poly.pdbx_strand_id
1 'polypeptide(L)'
;GGGPIPDRIDIKLVPGNAGVDGLPELAGRLGLESTGLIIPLVEPASSVERASSQPTMVLAGTENQLTDQLADSGLIDVEALGAGEGLIQFVPEAFGSKPSFVITGADEIGAERALEQVAIT
;
A
#
# COMPACT_ATOMS: atom_id res chain seq x y z
N GLY A 1 -18.83 -20.23 -24.98
CA GLY A 1 -19.45 -19.31 -24.01
C GLY A 1 -18.34 -18.56 -23.34
N GLY A 2 -18.32 -17.23 -23.48
CA GLY A 2 -17.30 -16.39 -22.86
C GLY A 2 -17.45 -16.43 -21.35
N GLY A 3 -16.38 -16.81 -20.65
CA GLY A 3 -16.29 -16.61 -19.20
C GLY A 3 -16.22 -15.11 -18.89
N PRO A 4 -16.64 -14.68 -17.69
CA PRO A 4 -16.60 -13.27 -17.32
C PRO A 4 -15.15 -12.79 -17.40
N ILE A 5 -14.97 -11.62 -18.00
CA ILE A 5 -13.72 -10.84 -17.91
C ILE A 5 -13.40 -10.69 -16.40
N PRO A 6 -12.13 -10.86 -15.96
CA PRO A 6 -11.80 -10.80 -14.55
C PRO A 6 -12.29 -9.52 -13.88
N ASP A 7 -12.76 -9.70 -12.65
CA ASP A 7 -13.33 -8.70 -11.75
C ASP A 7 -12.46 -7.44 -11.63
N ARG A 8 -13.14 -6.29 -11.68
CA ARG A 8 -12.61 -4.99 -11.31
C ARG A 8 -11.91 -5.07 -9.95
N ILE A 9 -10.60 -4.83 -9.91
CA ILE A 9 -9.86 -4.77 -8.65
C ILE A 9 -9.98 -3.34 -8.10
N ASP A 10 -10.85 -3.14 -7.11
CA ASP A 10 -10.91 -1.88 -6.36
C ASP A 10 -9.72 -1.84 -5.39
N ILE A 11 -8.70 -1.05 -5.73
CA ILE A 11 -7.52 -0.78 -4.87
C ILE A 11 -7.58 0.68 -4.41
N LYS A 12 -7.28 0.90 -3.13
CA LYS A 12 -7.12 2.23 -2.55
C LYS A 12 -5.66 2.44 -2.13
N LEU A 13 -5.03 3.46 -2.69
CA LEU A 13 -3.69 3.88 -2.29
C LEU A 13 -3.83 4.80 -1.09
N VAL A 14 -3.09 4.50 -0.02
CA VAL A 14 -3.15 5.23 1.24
C VAL A 14 -1.74 5.72 1.58
N PRO A 15 -1.34 6.90 1.10
CA PRO A 15 -0.04 7.47 1.44
C PRO A 15 0.03 7.90 2.91
N GLY A 16 1.20 7.69 3.50
CA GLY A 16 1.68 8.43 4.66
C GLY A 16 2.19 9.82 4.27
N ASN A 17 2.93 10.49 5.17
CA ASN A 17 3.35 11.88 4.94
C ASN A 17 4.74 12.02 4.29
N ALA A 18 5.55 10.96 4.24
CA ALA A 18 6.90 10.99 3.67
C ALA A 18 7.24 9.68 2.92
N GLY A 19 8.27 9.72 2.07
CA GLY A 19 8.70 8.56 1.27
C GLY A 19 7.64 8.03 0.30
N VAL A 20 6.89 8.93 -0.34
CA VAL A 20 5.78 8.60 -1.26
C VAL A 20 6.02 9.07 -2.69
N ASP A 21 7.22 9.53 -3.02
CA ASP A 21 7.55 10.12 -4.34
C ASP A 21 7.32 9.15 -5.51
N GLY A 22 7.49 7.85 -5.30
CA GLY A 22 7.22 6.80 -6.29
C GLY A 22 5.73 6.43 -6.46
N LEU A 23 4.83 6.95 -5.62
CA LEU A 23 3.43 6.58 -5.62
C LEU A 23 2.67 6.91 -6.92
N PRO A 24 2.92 8.06 -7.61
CA PRO A 24 2.28 8.36 -8.89
C PRO A 24 2.63 7.34 -9.99
N GLU A 25 3.88 6.87 -10.04
CA GLU A 25 4.32 5.86 -11.01
C GLU A 25 3.61 4.52 -10.74
N LEU A 26 3.57 4.10 -9.47
CA LEU A 26 2.83 2.90 -9.06
C LEU A 26 1.33 3.01 -9.39
N ALA A 27 0.72 4.16 -9.13
CA ALA A 27 -0.68 4.45 -9.47
C ALA A 27 -0.92 4.35 -10.99
N GLY A 28 -0.01 4.90 -11.79
CA GLY A 28 -0.05 4.82 -13.25
C GLY A 28 0.02 3.37 -13.73
N ARG A 29 0.95 2.57 -13.22
CA ARG A 29 1.08 1.16 -13.59
C ARG A 29 -0.14 0.33 -13.18
N LEU A 30 -0.63 0.48 -11.95
CA LEU A 30 -1.87 -0.16 -11.50
C LEU A 30 -3.06 0.20 -12.40
N GLY A 31 -3.16 1.47 -12.81
CA GLY A 31 -4.21 1.97 -13.68
C GLY A 31 -4.12 1.54 -15.14
N LEU A 32 -2.90 1.34 -15.65
CA LEU A 32 -2.61 1.03 -17.05
C LEU A 32 -2.52 -0.47 -17.35
N GLU A 33 -2.01 -1.29 -16.43
CA GLU A 33 -1.87 -2.74 -16.63
C GLU A 33 -3.20 -3.49 -16.42
N SER A 34 -4.13 -2.94 -15.63
CA SER A 34 -5.46 -3.51 -15.42
C SER A 34 -6.44 -3.12 -16.54
N THR A 35 -6.37 -3.79 -17.70
CA THR A 35 -7.46 -3.91 -18.71
C THR A 35 -8.03 -2.65 -19.39
N GLY A 36 -7.48 -1.46 -19.14
CA GLY A 36 -7.93 -0.20 -19.72
C GLY A 36 -8.53 0.73 -18.67
N LEU A 37 -7.74 1.73 -18.28
CA LEU A 37 -8.08 2.88 -17.44
C LEU A 37 -8.81 2.55 -16.12
N ILE A 38 -8.06 2.08 -15.12
CA ILE A 38 -8.48 2.17 -13.71
C ILE A 38 -7.88 3.46 -13.12
N ILE A 39 -8.71 4.33 -12.53
CA ILE A 39 -8.21 5.44 -11.71
C ILE A 39 -8.14 4.95 -10.26
N PRO A 40 -6.94 4.73 -9.70
CA PRO A 40 -6.82 4.34 -8.30
C PRO A 40 -7.29 5.47 -7.39
N LEU A 41 -8.09 5.12 -6.38
CA LEU A 41 -8.51 6.08 -5.37
C LEU A 41 -7.34 6.31 -4.41
N VAL A 42 -6.88 7.55 -4.31
CA VAL A 42 -5.83 7.96 -3.37
C VAL A 42 -6.49 8.72 -2.23
N GLU A 43 -6.24 8.28 -0.99
CA GLU A 43 -6.75 8.96 0.20
C GLU A 43 -5.69 8.93 1.30
N PRO A 44 -5.34 10.08 1.92
CA PRO A 44 -4.38 10.11 3.01
C PRO A 44 -4.77 9.18 4.15
N ALA A 45 -3.79 8.57 4.82
CA ALA A 45 -4.04 7.69 5.95
C ALA A 45 -4.93 8.33 7.03
N SER A 46 -4.73 9.63 7.29
CA SER A 46 -5.49 10.43 8.26
C SER A 46 -6.97 10.63 7.92
N SER A 47 -7.36 10.46 6.66
CA SER A 47 -8.74 10.60 6.19
C SER A 47 -9.52 9.28 6.20
N VAL A 48 -8.83 8.15 6.44
CA VAL A 48 -9.46 6.82 6.49
C VAL A 48 -10.15 6.61 7.84
N GLU A 49 -11.47 6.79 7.89
CA GLU A 49 -12.23 6.63 9.14
C GLU A 49 -12.39 5.17 9.58
N ARG A 50 -12.74 4.27 8.65
CA ARG A 50 -13.04 2.86 8.95
C ARG A 50 -12.29 1.92 8.02
N ALA A 51 -11.07 1.57 8.41
CA ALA A 51 -10.17 0.68 7.67
C ALA A 51 -10.81 -0.67 7.30
N SER A 52 -11.56 -1.29 8.21
CA SER A 52 -12.24 -2.58 7.97
C SER A 52 -13.32 -2.54 6.88
N SER A 53 -13.79 -1.34 6.52
CA SER A 53 -14.83 -1.12 5.51
C SER A 53 -14.27 -0.61 4.19
N GLN A 54 -12.95 -0.43 4.11
CA GLN A 54 -12.28 -0.06 2.87
C GLN A 54 -12.13 -1.27 1.93
N PRO A 55 -11.98 -1.04 0.62
CA PRO A 55 -11.43 -2.04 -0.29
C PRO A 55 -9.99 -2.40 0.11
N THR A 56 -9.34 -3.33 -0.60
CA THR A 56 -7.93 -3.67 -0.36
C THR A 56 -7.08 -2.40 -0.44
N MET A 57 -6.33 -2.13 0.62
CA MET A 57 -5.49 -0.94 0.72
C MET A 57 -4.04 -1.26 0.39
N VAL A 58 -3.38 -0.30 -0.24
CA VAL A 58 -1.92 -0.25 -0.36
C VAL A 58 -1.47 0.90 0.53
N LEU A 59 -0.90 0.58 1.69
CA LEU A 59 -0.34 1.54 2.63
C LEU A 59 1.08 1.85 2.16
N ALA A 60 1.35 3.11 1.80
CA ALA A 60 2.61 3.51 1.20
C ALA A 60 3.31 4.60 2.01
N GLY A 61 4.64 4.56 2.08
CA GLY A 61 5.47 5.58 2.71
C GLY A 61 5.68 5.37 4.21
N THR A 62 6.24 6.38 4.87
CA THR A 62 6.40 6.47 6.32
C THR A 62 5.38 7.44 6.92
N GLU A 63 5.27 7.47 8.25
CA GLU A 63 4.29 8.28 8.98
C GLU A 63 2.83 7.97 8.56
N ASN A 64 2.54 6.68 8.41
CA ASN A 64 1.21 6.20 8.03
C ASN A 64 0.54 5.56 9.24
N GLN A 65 -0.46 6.25 9.80
CA GLN A 65 -1.17 5.78 11.00
C GLN A 65 -1.81 4.39 10.87
N LEU A 66 -2.10 3.92 9.65
CA LEU A 66 -2.62 2.58 9.41
C LEU A 66 -1.49 1.54 9.43
N THR A 67 -0.30 1.90 8.96
CA THR A 67 0.92 1.07 9.09
C THR A 67 1.31 0.95 10.56
N ASP A 68 1.25 2.04 11.33
CA ASP A 68 1.54 2.03 12.77
C ASP A 68 0.61 1.08 13.52
N GLN A 69 -0.69 1.06 13.19
CA GLN A 69 -1.64 0.10 13.76
C GLN A 69 -1.30 -1.37 13.47
N LEU A 70 -0.73 -1.66 12.28
CA LEU A 70 -0.27 -3.00 11.95
C LEU A 70 1.01 -3.38 12.71
N ALA A 71 1.90 -2.42 12.95
CA ALA A 71 3.09 -2.63 13.77
C ALA A 71 2.73 -2.86 15.24
N ASP A 72 1.85 -2.02 15.80
CA ASP A 72 1.36 -2.13 17.18
C ASP A 72 0.63 -3.45 17.46
N SER A 73 -0.02 -4.02 16.44
CA SER A 73 -0.67 -5.33 16.52
C SER A 73 0.28 -6.51 16.25
N GLY A 74 1.54 -6.25 15.93
CA GLY A 74 2.56 -7.26 15.62
C GLY A 74 2.36 -7.97 14.28
N LEU A 75 1.55 -7.40 13.38
CA LEU A 75 1.31 -7.96 12.04
C LEU A 75 2.45 -7.63 11.07
N ILE A 76 3.21 -6.57 11.34
CA ILE A 76 4.43 -6.19 10.66
C ILE A 76 5.50 -5.80 11.69
N ASP A 77 6.76 -5.86 11.30
CA ASP A 77 7.89 -5.51 12.16
C ASP A 77 8.75 -4.45 11.47
N VAL A 78 8.37 -3.18 11.66
CA VAL A 78 9.11 -2.03 11.11
C VAL A 78 10.34 -1.72 11.96
N GLU A 79 10.32 -2.06 13.26
CA GLU A 79 11.43 -1.81 14.18
C GLU A 79 12.66 -2.70 13.90
N ALA A 80 12.45 -3.87 13.30
CA ALA A 80 13.52 -4.75 12.84
C ALA A 80 14.32 -4.21 11.63
N LEU A 81 13.82 -3.17 10.95
CA LEU A 81 14.47 -2.59 9.78
C LEU A 81 15.66 -1.71 10.17
N GLY A 82 16.77 -1.85 9.46
CA GLY A 82 17.89 -0.93 9.51
C GLY A 82 17.62 0.38 8.77
N ALA A 83 18.45 1.40 9.02
CA ALA A 83 18.38 2.66 8.28
C ALA A 83 18.54 2.43 6.76
N GLY A 84 17.67 3.07 5.97
CA GLY A 84 17.58 2.89 4.52
C GLY A 84 16.97 1.57 4.06
N GLU A 85 16.52 0.69 4.97
CA GLU A 85 15.82 -0.54 4.61
C GLU A 85 14.32 -0.31 4.46
N GLY A 86 13.75 -0.99 3.46
CA GLY A 86 12.33 -0.95 3.12
C GLY A 86 11.65 -2.29 3.39
N LEU A 87 10.35 -2.24 3.64
CA LEU A 87 9.48 -3.39 3.85
C LEU A 87 8.38 -3.41 2.78
N ILE A 88 8.24 -4.55 2.12
CA ILE A 88 7.14 -4.85 1.20
C ILE A 88 6.47 -6.12 1.73
N GLN A 89 5.24 -5.99 2.24
CA GLN A 89 4.56 -7.13 2.87
C GLN A 89 3.07 -7.15 2.56
N PHE A 90 2.56 -8.34 2.22
CA PHE A 90 1.14 -8.60 2.18
C PHE A 90 0.66 -9.08 3.55
N VAL A 91 -0.36 -8.42 4.09
CA VAL A 91 -0.98 -8.74 5.38
C VAL A 91 -2.41 -9.22 5.09
N PRO A 92 -2.69 -10.53 5.12
CA PRO A 92 -4.00 -11.08 4.72
C PRO A 92 -5.17 -10.64 5.60
N GLU A 93 -4.92 -10.40 6.88
CA GLU A 93 -5.91 -10.04 7.90
C GLU A 93 -5.48 -8.73 8.61
N ALA A 94 -5.30 -7.67 7.81
CA ALA A 94 -4.77 -6.39 8.28
C ALA A 94 -5.80 -5.61 9.12
N PHE A 95 -7.03 -5.50 8.62
CA PHE A 95 -8.10 -4.72 9.25
C PHE A 95 -9.36 -5.58 9.42
N GLY A 96 -9.28 -6.55 10.34
CA GLY A 96 -10.22 -7.67 10.43
C GLY A 96 -9.92 -8.69 9.33
N SER A 97 -10.92 -9.09 8.55
CA SER A 97 -10.71 -10.03 7.43
C SER A 97 -10.29 -9.35 6.12
N LYS A 98 -9.91 -8.06 6.16
CA LYS A 98 -9.53 -7.29 4.98
C LYS A 98 -8.01 -7.32 4.80
N PRO A 99 -7.52 -7.74 3.62
CA PRO A 99 -6.09 -7.74 3.36
C PRO A 99 -5.59 -6.32 3.10
N SER A 100 -4.30 -6.12 3.33
CA SER A 100 -3.58 -4.89 2.97
C SER A 100 -2.21 -5.24 2.41
N PHE A 101 -1.74 -4.42 1.48
CA PHE A 101 -0.34 -4.43 1.05
C PHE A 101 0.36 -3.26 1.72
N VAL A 102 1.52 -3.49 2.32
CA VAL A 102 2.30 -2.48 3.05
C VAL A 102 3.61 -2.28 2.31
N ILE A 103 3.90 -1.03 1.97
CA ILE A 103 5.14 -0.58 1.34
C ILE A 103 5.67 0.57 2.19
N THR A 104 6.64 0.30 3.06
CA THR A 104 7.15 1.27 4.03
C THR A 104 8.66 1.10 4.21
N GLY A 105 9.26 1.79 5.17
CA GLY A 105 10.68 1.66 5.50
C GLY A 105 11.00 2.22 6.88
N ALA A 106 12.23 1.96 7.35
CA ALA A 106 12.73 2.53 8.60
C ALA A 106 12.80 4.07 8.56
N ASP A 107 13.00 4.60 7.36
CA ASP A 107 13.06 6.02 7.04
C ASP A 107 12.52 6.27 5.63
N GLU A 108 12.49 7.54 5.24
CA GLU A 108 12.03 8.01 3.92
C GLU A 108 12.77 7.31 2.77
N ILE A 109 14.10 7.15 2.89
CA ILE A 109 14.93 6.50 1.88
C ILE A 109 14.53 5.03 1.72
N GLY A 110 14.34 4.32 2.84
CA GLY A 110 13.91 2.92 2.83
C GLY A 110 12.54 2.74 2.19
N ALA A 111 11.60 3.63 2.50
CA ALA A 111 10.25 3.59 1.93
C ALA A 111 10.24 3.89 0.41
N GLU A 112 11.03 4.86 -0.04
CA GLU A 112 11.21 5.16 -1.47
C GLU A 112 11.77 3.94 -2.20
N ARG A 113 12.80 3.29 -1.65
CA ARG A 113 13.36 2.07 -2.25
C ARG A 113 12.36 0.93 -2.33
N ALA A 114 11.55 0.75 -1.29
CA ALA A 114 10.48 -0.25 -1.31
C ALA A 114 9.47 0.04 -2.44
N LEU A 115 9.05 1.30 -2.60
CA LEU A 115 8.16 1.72 -3.69
C LEU A 115 8.80 1.50 -5.06
N GLU A 116 10.07 1.89 -5.24
CA GLU A 116 10.82 1.65 -6.47
C GLU A 116 10.91 0.16 -6.82
N GLN A 117 11.17 -0.71 -5.85
CA GLN A 117 11.25 -2.16 -6.09
C GLN A 117 9.94 -2.74 -6.62
N VAL A 118 8.80 -2.30 -6.07
CA VAL A 118 7.47 -2.70 -6.58
C VAL A 118 7.25 -2.13 -7.98
N ALA A 119 7.76 -0.93 -8.26
CA ALA A 119 7.66 -0.28 -9.56
C ALA A 119 8.60 -0.84 -10.64
N ILE A 120 9.53 -1.75 -10.33
CA ILE A 120 10.46 -2.37 -11.31
C ILE A 120 10.05 -3.81 -11.68
N THR A 121 9.29 -4.50 -10.83
CA THR A 121 8.73 -5.84 -11.13
C THR A 121 7.52 -5.73 -12.05
#